data_AF-A0AAX3YPP3-F1
#
_entry.id   AF-A0AAX3YPP3-F1
#
_cell.length_a   1.000
_cell.length_b   1.000
_cell.length_c   1.000
_cell.angle_alpha   90.00
_cell.angle_beta   90.00
_cell.angle_gamma   90.00
#
_symmetry.space_group_name_H-M   'P 1'
#
loop_
_entity.id
_entity.type
_entity.pdbx_description
1 polymer ?
#
loop_
_entity_poly.entity_id
_entity_poly.type
_entity_poly.pdbx_seq_one_letter_code
_entity_poly.pdbx_strand_id
1 'polypeptide(L)' 'MTENSGARSGLQVGDRVKVHAEGTSVFVIVSVEGEDALIESVDDAAPGRFPFHCKLSRLVPAEL' A
#
# COMPACT_ATOMS: atom_id res chain seq x y z
N MET A 1 19.11 -6.40 26.65
CA MET A 1 18.96 -6.88 25.26
C MET A 1 18.05 -5.90 24.57
N THR A 2 18.55 -5.14 23.60
CA THR A 2 17.79 -4.06 22.96
C THR A 2 16.72 -4.68 22.07
N GLU A 3 15.45 -4.52 22.44
CA GLU A 3 14.33 -4.94 21.61
C GLU A 3 14.21 -3.96 20.44
N ASN A 4 14.65 -4.40 19.26
CA ASN A 4 14.42 -3.68 18.02
C ASN A 4 12.95 -3.94 17.62
N SER A 5 12.04 -3.13 18.16
CA SER A 5 10.63 -3.10 17.80
C SER A 5 10.45 -2.47 16.42
N GLY A 6 10.87 -3.19 15.37
CA GLY A 6 11.02 -2.69 14.01
C GLY A 6 10.15 -3.38 12.95
N ALA A 7 9.19 -4.21 13.35
CA ALA A 7 8.24 -4.83 12.42
C ALA A 7 6.84 -4.73 13.01
N ARG A 8 6.18 -3.57 12.84
CA ARG A 8 4.73 -3.50 13.10
C ARG A 8 4.02 -4.39 12.07
N SER A 9 3.18 -5.28 12.58
CA SER A 9 2.45 -6.27 11.79
C SER A 9 1.49 -5.59 10.81
N GLY A 10 1.61 -5.92 9.52
CA GLY A 10 0.64 -5.54 8.49
C GLY A 10 0.88 -4.17 7.84
N LEU A 11 0.37 -4.04 6.62
CA LEU A 11 0.34 -2.79 5.86
C LEU A 11 -0.58 -1.78 6.54
N GLN A 12 -0.22 -0.50 6.51
CA GLN A 12 -0.96 0.59 7.14
C GLN A 12 -1.08 1.82 6.22
N VAL A 13 -1.94 2.76 6.61
CA VAL A 13 -2.07 4.06 5.94
C VAL A 13 -0.71 4.75 5.84
N GLY A 14 -0.37 5.26 4.66
CA GLY A 14 0.91 5.89 4.33
C GLY A 14 1.92 4.93 3.70
N ASP A 15 1.73 3.61 3.78
CA ASP A 15 2.63 2.66 3.15
C ASP A 15 2.53 2.74 1.63
N ARG A 16 3.69 2.62 0.96
CA ARG A 16 3.77 2.48 -0.49
C ARG A 16 3.64 1.02 -0.86
N VAL A 17 2.75 0.73 -1.80
CA VAL A 17 2.34 -0.64 -2.14
C VAL A 17 2.20 -0.83 -3.65
N LYS A 18 2.17 -2.09 -4.06
CA LYS A 18 1.75 -2.55 -5.39
C LYS A 18 0.58 -3.52 -5.24
N VAL A 19 -0.25 -3.61 -6.27
CA VAL A 19 -1.36 -4.59 -6.34
C VAL A 19 -0.88 -5.99 -6.72
N HIS A 20 0.34 -6.10 -7.24
CA HIS A 20 1.02 -7.35 -7.58
C HIS A 20 2.54 -7.13 -7.48
N ALA A 21 3.31 -8.17 -7.13
CA ALA A 21 4.76 -8.07 -6.98
C ALA A 21 5.47 -7.59 -8.25
N GLU A 22 5.02 -8.08 -9.41
CA GLU A 22 5.53 -7.69 -10.72
C GLU A 22 4.92 -6.38 -11.25
N GLY A 23 4.02 -5.75 -10.48
CA GLY A 23 3.41 -4.48 -10.84
C GLY A 23 4.44 -3.35 -10.90
N THR A 24 4.30 -2.48 -11.89
CA THR A 24 5.12 -1.28 -12.05
C THR A 24 4.53 -0.07 -11.35
N SER A 25 3.20 0.03 -11.31
CA SER A 25 2.48 1.10 -10.61
C SER A 25 2.62 0.98 -9.10
N VAL A 26 3.01 2.09 -8.48
CA VAL A 26 3.11 2.23 -7.02
C VAL A 26 1.96 3.11 -6.53
N PHE A 27 1.38 2.70 -5.41
CA PHE A 27 0.27 3.38 -4.77
C PHE A 27 0.62 3.69 -3.32
N VAL A 28 -0.13 4.59 -2.70
CA VAL A 28 -0.10 4.82 -1.25
C VAL A 28 -1.42 4.36 -0.65
N ILE A 29 -1.38 3.74 0.53
CA ILE A 29 -2.61 3.46 1.29
C ILE A 29 -3.08 4.77 1.91
N VAL A 30 -4.30 5.22 1.57
CA VAL A 30 -4.87 6.48 2.09
C VAL A 30 -5.90 6.24 3.20
N SER A 31 -6.57 5.08 3.21
CA SER A 31 -7.43 4.65 4.32
C SER A 31 -7.50 3.13 4.42
N VAL A 32 -7.85 2.63 5.62
CA VAL A 32 -8.09 1.21 5.90
C VAL A 32 -9.39 1.08 6.69
N GLU A 33 -10.28 0.22 6.21
CA GLU A 33 -11.56 -0.11 6.84
C GLU A 33 -11.67 -1.64 6.96
N GLY A 34 -11.32 -2.17 8.14
CA GLY A 34 -11.26 -3.61 8.34
C GLY A 34 -10.18 -4.26 7.48
N GLU A 35 -10.59 -5.08 6.50
CA GLU A 35 -9.68 -5.76 5.57
C GLU A 35 -9.54 -5.04 4.22
N ASP A 36 -10.28 -3.96 4.01
CA ASP A 36 -10.27 -3.19 2.78
C ASP A 36 -9.37 -1.95 2.95
N ALA A 37 -8.63 -1.64 1.89
CA ALA A 37 -7.78 -0.48 1.76
C ALA A 37 -8.24 0.37 0.57
N LEU A 38 -8.26 1.68 0.76
CA LEU A 38 -8.31 2.63 -0.34
C LEU A 38 -6.87 3.00 -0.69
N ILE A 39 -6.51 2.82 -1.96
CA ILE A 39 -5.17 3.15 -2.46
C ILE A 39 -5.24 4.19 -3.57
N GLU A 40 -4.24 5.06 -3.63
CA GLU A 40 -4.12 6.12 -4.64
C GLU A 40 -2.74 6.07 -5.32
N SER A 41 -2.69 6.35 -6.62
CA SER A 41 -1.43 6.36 -7.37
C SER A 41 -0.49 7.43 -6.80
N VAL A 42 0.80 7.09 -6.65
CA VAL A 42 1.83 8.10 -6.30
C VAL A 42 2.25 8.94 -7.51
N ASP A 43 1.88 8.51 -8.71
CA ASP A 43 2.08 9.26 -9.95
C ASP A 43 0.80 10.02 -10.31
N ASP A 44 0.88 11.34 -10.22
CA ASP A 44 -0.19 12.29 -10.51
C ASP A 44 -0.57 12.34 -12.00
N ALA A 45 0.29 11.84 -12.89
CA ALA A 45 0.04 11.77 -14.33
C ALA A 45 -0.50 10.41 -14.78
N ALA A 46 -0.63 9.44 -13.86
CA ALA A 46 -1.09 8.11 -14.22
C ALA A 46 -2.56 8.13 -14.69
N PRO A 47 -2.90 7.43 -15.80
CA PRO A 47 -4.28 7.33 -16.28
C PRO A 47 -5.21 6.58 -15.29
N GLY A 48 -4.66 5.93 -14.25
CA GLY A 48 -5.37 5.29 -13.13
C GLY A 48 -5.20 6.02 -11.80
N ARG A 49 -5.16 7.36 -11.81
CA ARG A 49 -4.97 8.19 -10.60
C ARG A 49 -6.09 8.05 -9.58
N PHE A 50 -7.30 7.72 -10.01
CA PHE A 50 -8.44 7.69 -9.11
C PHE A 50 -8.27 6.63 -8.02
N PRO A 51 -8.51 6.99 -6.74
CA PRO A 51 -8.47 6.04 -5.66
C PRO A 51 -9.41 4.87 -5.92
N PHE A 52 -8.98 3.66 -5.60
CA PHE A 52 -9.84 2.48 -5.67
C PHE A 52 -9.63 1.55 -4.47
N HIS A 53 -10.71 0.83 -4.14
CA HIS A 53 -10.72 -0.11 -3.02
C HIS A 53 -10.13 -1.46 -3.42
N CYS A 54 -9.34 -2.05 -2.53
CA CYS A 54 -8.88 -3.43 -2.66
C CYS A 54 -8.67 -4.08 -1.29
N LYS A 55 -8.56 -5.42 -1.27
CA LYS A 55 -8.23 -6.15 -0.05
C LYS A 55 -6.77 -5.92 0.34
N LEU A 56 -6.50 -5.63 1.61
CA LEU A 56 -5.15 -5.50 2.17
C LEU A 56 -4.28 -6.72 1.85
N SER A 57 -4.88 -7.92 1.85
CA SER A 57 -4.18 -9.17 1.54
C SER A 57 -3.70 -9.30 0.10
N ARG A 58 -4.15 -8.43 -0.82
CA ARG A 58 -3.68 -8.37 -2.21
C ARG A 58 -2.52 -7.40 -2.40
N LEU A 59 -2.27 -6.54 -1.41
CA LEU A 59 -1.22 -5.54 -1.50
C LEU A 59 0.11 -6.13 -1.07
N VAL A 60 1.16 -5.72 -1.77
CA VAL A 60 2.53 -6.01 -1.39
C VAL A 60 3.27 -4.68 -1.18
N PRO A 61 4.21 -4.60 -0.23
CA PRO A 61 5.06 -3.43 -0.09
C PRO A 61 5.76 -3.09 -1.43
N ALA A 62 5.80 -1.82 -1.79
CA ALA A 62 6.70 -1.37 -2.84
C ALA A 62 8.12 -1.33 -2.25
N GLU A 63 9.08 -2.03 -2.88
CA GLU A 63 10.49 -1.94 -2.49
C GLU A 63 10.96 -0.46 -2.54
N LEU A 64 11.82 -0.08 -1.58
CA LEU A 64 12.42 1.26 -1.48
C LEU A 64 13.45 1.50 -2.60
#